data_AF-A0A1B9VVG9-F1
#
_entry.id   AF-A0A1B9VVG9-F1
#
_cell.length_a   1.000
_cell.length_b   1.000
_cell.length_c   1.000
_cell.angle_alpha   90.00
_cell.angle_beta   90.00
_cell.angle_gamma   90.00
#
_symmetry.space_group_name_H-M   'P 1'
#
loop_
_entity.id
_entity.type
_entity.pdbx_description
1 polymer ?
#
loop_
_entity_poly.entity_id
_entity_poly.type
_entity_poly.pdbx_seq_one_letter_code
_entity_poly.pdbx_strand_id
1 'polypeptide(L)' 'MGFFTNLDLDGQTPERTRPRVGEKQWAPTGVPTTKRKKVQRVLAPIAFVVALAVLVGVGYYFFRILVMRG' A
#
# COMPACT_ATOMS: atom_id res chain seq x y z
N MET A 1 -30.08 8.68 22.50
CA MET A 1 -29.20 7.83 23.32
C MET A 1 -28.67 6.71 22.44
N GLY A 2 -27.36 6.60 22.29
CA GLY A 2 -26.74 5.60 21.42
C GLY A 2 -26.73 4.23 22.10
N PHE A 3 -27.26 3.21 21.42
CA PHE A 3 -27.13 1.81 21.81
C PHE A 3 -25.72 1.32 21.50
N PHE A 4 -24.75 1.64 22.36
CA PHE A 4 -23.44 1.01 22.32
C PHE A 4 -23.55 -0.32 23.05
N THR A 5 -23.88 -1.39 22.32
CA THR A 5 -23.63 -2.75 22.80
C THR A 5 -22.13 -2.89 23.03
N ASN A 6 -21.76 -3.49 24.16
CA ASN A 6 -20.38 -3.86 24.44
C ASN A 6 -19.89 -4.79 23.31
N LEU A 7 -19.11 -4.23 22.37
CA LEU A 7 -18.63 -4.92 21.17
C LEU A 7 -17.42 -5.77 21.54
N ASP A 8 -17.64 -6.69 22.48
CA ASP A 8 -16.66 -7.69 22.85
C ASP A 8 -16.79 -8.88 21.88
N LEU A 9 -15.92 -8.87 20.87
CA LEU A 9 -15.85 -9.92 19.83
C LEU A 9 -15.16 -11.20 20.33
N ASP A 10 -14.50 -11.12 21.49
CA ASP A 10 -13.75 -12.21 22.13
C ASP A 10 -14.45 -12.79 23.37
N GLY A 11 -15.60 -12.22 23.75
CA GLY A 11 -16.44 -12.69 24.86
C GLY A 11 -16.96 -14.12 24.67
N GLN A 12 -17.60 -14.67 25.70
CA GLN A 12 -18.12 -16.05 25.72
C GLN A 12 -19.32 -16.26 24.78
N THR A 13 -19.08 -16.21 23.47
CA THR A 13 -20.02 -16.63 22.43
C THR A 13 -19.69 -18.07 22.00
N PRO A 14 -20.70 -18.90 21.67
CA PRO A 14 -20.49 -20.23 21.10
C PRO A 14 -19.59 -20.19 19.86
N GLU A 15 -18.75 -21.22 19.67
CA GLU A 15 -17.76 -21.26 18.57
C GLU A 15 -18.38 -21.10 17.17
N ARG A 16 -19.65 -21.50 17.00
CA ARG A 16 -20.41 -21.34 15.74
C ARG A 16 -20.84 -19.90 15.46
N THR A 17 -21.05 -19.09 16.49
CA THR A 17 -21.49 -17.69 16.37
C THR A 17 -20.33 -16.71 16.52
N ARG A 18 -19.13 -17.19 16.91
CA ARG A 18 -17.93 -16.37 16.92
C ARG A 18 -17.62 -15.89 15.51
N PRO A 19 -17.51 -14.57 15.28
CA PRO A 19 -17.00 -14.09 14.01
C PRO A 19 -15.57 -14.61 13.86
N ARG A 20 -15.30 -15.39 12.81
CA ARG A 20 -13.93 -15.82 12.51
C ARG A 20 -13.09 -14.57 12.20
N VAL A 21 -12.30 -14.15 13.18
CA VAL A 21 -11.46 -12.96 13.09
C VAL A 21 -10.25 -13.29 12.20
N GLY A 22 -10.17 -12.65 11.04
CA GLY A 22 -9.06 -12.85 10.10
C GLY A 22 -9.31 -12.23 8.74
N GLU A 23 -8.23 -11.78 8.09
CA GLU A 23 -8.21 -11.08 6.78
C GLU A 23 -8.85 -11.86 5.61
N LYS A 24 -9.38 -13.07 5.81
CA LYS A 24 -9.81 -13.96 4.72
C LYS A 24 -11.30 -14.31 4.71
N GLN A 25 -12.03 -14.13 5.82
CA GLN A 25 -13.45 -14.53 5.88
C GLN A 25 -14.42 -13.34 5.80
N TRP A 26 -14.00 -12.14 6.22
CA TRP A 26 -14.80 -10.90 6.16
C TRP A 26 -14.14 -9.78 5.36
N ALA A 27 -12.97 -10.03 4.75
CA ALA A 27 -12.30 -9.00 3.98
C ALA A 27 -13.01 -8.79 2.63
N PRO A 28 -13.28 -7.54 2.22
CA PRO A 28 -13.90 -7.28 0.93
C PRO A 28 -13.01 -7.81 -0.19
N THR A 29 -13.59 -8.58 -1.10
CA THR A 29 -12.90 -9.12 -2.28
C THR A 29 -12.39 -7.93 -3.11
N GLY A 30 -11.06 -7.75 -3.17
CA GLY A 30 -10.43 -6.65 -3.90
C GLY A 30 -9.81 -5.55 -3.04
N VAL A 31 -9.95 -5.59 -1.70
CA VAL A 31 -9.24 -4.66 -0.82
C VAL A 31 -7.83 -5.20 -0.53
N PRO A 32 -6.77 -4.43 -0.83
CA PRO A 32 -5.41 -4.84 -0.50
C PRO A 32 -5.27 -5.08 1.00
N THR A 33 -4.63 -6.19 1.37
CA THR A 33 -4.29 -6.45 2.77
C THR A 33 -3.40 -5.34 3.32
N THR A 34 -3.40 -5.17 4.64
CA THR A 34 -2.59 -4.15 5.35
C THR A 34 -1.11 -4.19 4.93
N LYS A 35 -0.57 -5.41 4.77
CA LYS A 35 0.80 -5.65 4.29
C LYS A 35 1.02 -5.16 2.85
N ARG A 36 0.10 -5.45 1.93
CA ARG A 36 0.17 -5.01 0.52
C ARG A 36 0.12 -3.48 0.41
N LYS A 37 -0.72 -2.84 1.22
CA LYS A 37 -0.85 -1.37 1.26
C LYS A 37 0.44 -0.70 1.73
N LYS A 38 1.14 -1.28 2.73
CA LYS A 38 2.43 -0.77 3.20
C LYS A 38 3.52 -0.88 2.12
N VAL A 39 3.59 -2.00 1.42
CA VAL A 39 4.56 -2.21 0.33
C VAL A 39 4.33 -1.23 -0.82
N GLN A 40 3.09 -1.06 -1.27
CA GLN A 40 2.75 -0.11 -2.33
C GLN A 40 3.14 1.33 -1.96
N ARG A 41 2.95 1.72 -0.69
CA ARG A 41 3.29 3.07 -0.19
C ARG A 41 4.77 3.39 -0.28
N VAL A 42 5.63 2.38 -0.21
CA VAL A 42 7.09 2.52 -0.26
C VAL A 42 7.61 2.34 -1.69
N LEU A 43 7.10 1.34 -2.44
CA LEU A 43 7.58 1.07 -3.79
C LEU A 43 7.18 2.15 -4.81
N ALA A 44 5.98 2.72 -4.70
CA ALA A 44 5.53 3.75 -5.63
C ALA A 44 6.45 4.99 -5.69
N PRO A 45 6.78 5.66 -4.55
CA PRO A 45 7.69 6.81 -4.60
C PRO A 45 9.11 6.42 -5.02
N ILE A 46 9.61 5.25 -4.61
CA ILE A 46 10.95 4.78 -5.03
C ILE A 46 11.01 4.62 -6.55
N ALA A 47 10.03 3.92 -7.13
CA ALA A 47 9.97 3.72 -8.58
C ALA A 47 9.90 5.05 -9.34
N PHE A 48 9.11 6.00 -8.83
CA PHE A 48 9.02 7.34 -9.41
C PHE A 48 10.37 8.07 -9.40
N VAL A 49 11.07 8.09 -8.26
CA VAL A 49 12.38 8.76 -8.13
C VAL A 49 13.41 8.13 -9.05
N VAL A 50 13.44 6.80 -9.15
CA VAL A 50 14.34 6.09 -10.08
C VAL A 50 14.05 6.47 -11.53
N ALA A 51 12.78 6.46 -11.94
CA ALA A 51 12.40 6.84 -13.30
C ALA A 51 12.79 8.30 -13.62
N LEU A 52 12.54 9.22 -12.69
CA LEU A 52 12.92 10.62 -12.84
C LEU A 52 14.45 10.79 -12.95
N ALA A 53 15.21 10.12 -12.09
CA ALA A 53 16.68 10.17 -12.12
C ALA A 53 17.25 9.67 -13.45
N VAL A 54 16.67 8.61 -14.02
CA VAL A 54 17.04 8.10 -15.36
C VAL A 54 16.75 9.15 -16.43
N LEU A 55 15.56 9.74 -16.44
CA LEU A 55 15.19 10.76 -17.43
C LEU A 55 16.13 11.98 -17.37
N VAL A 56 16.39 12.49 -16.16
CA VAL A 56 17.30 13.61 -15.94
C VAL A 56 18.73 13.25 -16.35
N GLY A 57 19.21 12.07 -15.96
CA GLY A 57 20.56 11.60 -16.28
C GLY A 57 20.79 11.46 -17.77
N VAL A 58 19.83 10.86 -18.49
CA VAL A 58 19.87 10.74 -19.95
C VAL A 58 19.85 12.11 -20.63
N GLY A 59 18.93 12.99 -20.22
CA GLY A 59 18.87 14.35 -20.76
C GLY A 59 20.15 15.14 -20.53
N TYR A 60 20.74 15.03 -19.33
CA TYR A 60 22.00 15.68 -18.99
C TYR A 60 23.18 15.14 -19.80
N TYR A 61 23.24 13.83 -20.01
CA TYR A 61 24.25 13.19 -20.86
C TYR A 61 24.24 13.76 -22.28
N PHE A 62 23.06 13.84 -22.90
CA PHE A 62 22.90 14.42 -24.23
C PHE A 62 23.24 15.91 -24.25
N PHE A 63 22.78 16.68 -23.26
CA PHE A 63 23.14 18.09 -23.14
C PHE A 63 24.65 18.31 -23.10
N ARG A 64 25.37 17.50 -22.31
CA ARG A 64 26.83 17.58 -22.19
C ARG A 64 27.57 17.25 -23.49
N ILE A 65 27.05 16.32 -24.29
CA ILE A 65 27.70 15.92 -25.55
C ILE A 65 27.36 16.89 -26.67
N LEU A 66 26.09 17.25 -26.82
CA LEU A 66 25.61 18.01 -27.98
C LEU A 66 25.81 19.52 -27.83
N VAL A 67 25.73 20.05 -26.61
CA VAL A 67 25.75 21.50 -26.38
C VAL A 67 27.07 21.98 -25.81
N MET A 68 27.71 21.21 -24.91
CA MET A 68 28.98 21.62 -24.30
C MET A 68 30.24 21.14 -25.03
N ARG A 69 30.15 20.08 -25.84
CA ARG A 69 31.30 19.52 -26.59
C ARG A 69 31.19 19.68 -28.10
N GLY A 70 30.07 20.22 -28.59
CA GLY A 70 29.87 20.63 -29.98
C GLY A 70 30.35 22.04 -30.23
#